data_AF-A0A3N4JTW7-F1
#
_entry.id   AF-A0A3N4JTW7-F1
#
_cell.length_a   1.000
_cell.length_b   1.000
_cell.length_c   1.000
_cell.angle_alpha   90.00
_cell.angle_beta   90.00
_cell.angle_gamma   90.00
#
_symmetry.space_group_name_H-M   'P 1'
#
loop_
_entity.id
_entity.type
_entity.pdbx_description
1 polymer ?
#
loop_
_entity_poly.entity_id
_entity_poly.type
_entity_poly.pdbx_seq_one_letter_code
_entity_poly.pdbx_strand_id
1 'polypeptide(L)'
;EDVRRFLHIQAFAGREFLASIISKDLPEMDGRRSTMVIALPIEGKMVSKSDVRGKYISVEYIHELEDGEVEIFTAVCSDAGGNIPRWVQNMAMPGQIFNDGKKFIEYLRKKSVAAETVSGGEKK
;
A
#
# COMPACT_ATOMS: atom_id res chain seq x y z
N GLU A 1 -23.12 26.73 14.74
CA GLU A 1 -22.76 25.93 13.56
C GLU A 1 -21.25 25.67 13.58
N ASP A 2 -20.83 24.43 13.41
CA ASP A 2 -19.42 24.05 13.42
C ASP A 2 -18.77 24.40 12.08
N VAL A 3 -18.06 25.53 12.04
CA VAL A 3 -17.34 26.05 10.86
C VAL A 3 -16.28 25.08 10.31
N ARG A 4 -15.93 24.03 11.07
CA ARG A 4 -15.05 22.94 10.61
C ARG A 4 -15.65 22.14 9.45
N ARG A 5 -16.97 22.14 9.26
CA ARG A 5 -17.62 21.49 8.10
C ARG A 5 -17.37 22.21 6.77
N PHE A 6 -16.99 23.49 6.78
CA PHE A 6 -16.70 24.28 5.57
C PHE A 6 -15.19 24.33 5.24
N LEU A 7 -14.35 23.77 6.10
CA LEU A 7 -12.89 23.78 6.00
C LEU A 7 -12.32 22.44 5.53
N HIS A 8 -12.98 21.76 4.59
CA HIS A 8 -12.26 20.83 3.71
C HIS A 8 -11.44 21.65 2.68
N ILE A 9 -10.67 22.63 3.16
CA ILE A 9 -9.64 23.27 2.36
C ILE A 9 -8.55 22.22 2.24
N GLN A 10 -8.54 21.53 1.11
CA GLN A 10 -7.41 20.71 0.74
C GLN A 10 -6.22 21.64 0.57
N ALA A 11 -5.39 21.76 1.62
CA ALA A 11 -4.27 22.70 1.67
C ALA A 11 -3.25 22.45 0.54
N PHE A 12 -3.28 21.24 -0.05
CA PHE A 12 -2.42 20.83 -1.14
C PHE A 12 -3.22 20.09 -2.22
N ALA A 13 -2.86 20.29 -3.48
CA ALA A 13 -3.45 19.56 -4.62
C ALA A 13 -3.36 18.03 -4.47
N GLY A 14 -4.20 17.28 -5.18
CA GLY A 14 -4.09 15.83 -5.26
C GLY A 14 -2.75 15.40 -5.86
N ARG A 15 -2.34 14.14 -5.57
CA ARG A 15 -1.17 13.53 -6.19
C ARG A 15 -1.61 12.39 -7.09
N GLU A 16 -1.18 12.43 -8.34
CA GLU A 16 -1.23 11.26 -9.22
C GLU A 16 0.14 10.60 -9.25
N PHE A 17 0.14 9.29 -9.01
CA PHE A 17 1.32 8.44 -9.13
C PHE A 17 1.08 7.47 -10.28
N LEU A 18 2.07 7.38 -11.16
CA LEU A 18 2.07 6.37 -12.21
C LEU A 18 3.23 5.42 -11.93
N ALA A 19 2.91 4.14 -11.77
CA ALA A 19 3.88 3.12 -11.44
C ALA A 19 3.64 1.83 -12.23
N SER A 20 4.73 1.18 -12.62
CA SER A 20 4.72 -0.22 -13.01
C SER A 20 4.86 -1.08 -11.75
N ILE A 21 3.97 -2.06 -11.62
CA ILE A 21 4.02 -3.05 -10.55
C ILE A 21 4.58 -4.34 -11.13
N ILE A 22 5.66 -4.82 -10.55
CA ILE A 22 6.27 -6.11 -10.86
C ILE A 22 6.04 -6.99 -9.64
N SER A 23 5.38 -8.13 -9.83
CA SER A 23 5.23 -9.15 -8.80
C SER A 23 5.89 -10.42 -9.28
N LYS A 24 6.71 -11.04 -8.43
CA LYS A 24 7.42 -12.25 -8.76
C LYS A 24 7.57 -13.15 -7.54
N ASP A 25 7.10 -14.38 -7.67
CA ASP A 25 7.42 -15.46 -6.74
C ASP A 25 8.90 -15.81 -6.89
N LEU A 26 9.58 -15.87 -5.74
CA LEU A 26 10.98 -16.25 -5.67
C LEU A 26 11.08 -17.78 -5.51
N PRO A 27 12.24 -18.37 -5.82
CA PRO A 27 12.48 -19.79 -5.53
C PRO A 27 12.23 -20.08 -4.05
N GLU A 28 11.61 -21.22 -3.76
CA GLU A 28 11.42 -21.66 -2.39
C GLU A 28 12.76 -21.83 -1.69
N MET A 29 12.83 -21.36 -0.45
CA MET A 29 14.00 -21.52 0.42
C MET A 29 13.59 -22.37 1.62
N ASP A 30 14.19 -23.55 1.75
CA ASP A 30 13.84 -24.52 2.81
C ASP A 30 12.36 -24.92 2.82
N GLY A 31 11.74 -25.02 1.63
CA GLY A 31 10.32 -25.34 1.48
C GLY A 31 9.35 -24.21 1.87
N ARG A 32 9.88 -23.00 2.14
CA ARG A 32 9.08 -21.80 2.45
C ARG A 32 8.92 -20.94 1.21
N ARG A 33 7.71 -20.42 1.02
CA ARG A 33 7.38 -19.56 -0.12
C ARG A 33 7.75 -18.12 0.18
N SER A 34 8.16 -17.42 -0.87
CA SER A 34 8.36 -15.98 -0.81
C SER A 34 8.07 -15.31 -2.14
N THR A 35 7.67 -14.05 -2.06
CA THR A 35 7.28 -13.22 -3.20
C THR A 35 7.84 -11.83 -3.01
N MET A 36 8.28 -11.22 -4.10
CA MET A 36 8.70 -9.83 -4.13
C MET A 36 7.76 -9.00 -5.02
N VAL A 37 7.32 -7.86 -4.49
CA VAL A 37 6.52 -6.87 -5.20
C VAL A 37 7.31 -5.57 -5.28
N ILE A 38 7.47 -5.04 -6.48
CA ILE A 38 8.22 -3.80 -6.74
C ILE A 38 7.32 -2.83 -7.48
N ALA A 39 7.13 -1.64 -6.92
CA ALA A 39 6.52 -0.51 -7.59
C ALA A 39 7.61 0.44 -8.08
N LEU A 40 7.70 0.64 -9.40
CA LEU A 40 8.64 1.58 -10.02
C LEU A 40 7.89 2.73 -10.69
N PRO A 41 8.27 3.99 -10.46
CA PRO A 41 7.64 5.13 -11.08
C PRO A 41 7.94 5.11 -12.58
N ILE A 42 6.91 5.37 -13.38
CA ILE A 42 7.05 5.50 -14.83
C ILE A 42 6.53 6.85 -15.28
N GLU A 43 7.00 7.30 -16.44
CA GLU A 43 6.49 8.51 -17.07
C GLU A 43 5.23 8.19 -17.89
N GLY A 44 4.29 9.13 -17.93
CA GLY A 44 3.05 8.98 -18.69
C GLY A 44 2.17 10.22 -18.66
N LYS A 45 0.99 10.13 -19.27
CA LYS A 45 0.00 11.22 -19.24
C LYS A 45 -0.75 11.19 -17.92
N MET A 46 -0.87 12.36 -17.29
CA MET A 46 -1.74 12.54 -16.12
C MET A 46 -3.19 12.67 -16.56
N VAL A 47 -4.09 12.17 -15.71
CA VAL A 47 -5.53 12.20 -15.97
C VAL A 47 -6.06 13.58 -15.56
N SER A 48 -5.65 14.04 -14.37
CA SER A 48 -6.03 15.32 -13.80
C SER A 48 -5.00 16.40 -14.13
N LYS A 49 -5.47 17.54 -14.63
CA LYS A 49 -4.65 18.74 -14.84
C LYS A 49 -4.39 19.53 -13.56
N SER A 50 -5.21 19.34 -12.52
CA SER A 50 -5.08 20.04 -11.24
C SER A 50 -4.18 19.31 -10.25
N ASP A 51 -3.87 18.05 -10.50
CA ASP A 51 -3.03 17.25 -9.62
C ASP A 51 -1.55 17.46 -9.90
N VAL A 52 -0.75 17.16 -8.89
CA VAL A 52 0.71 17.18 -8.97
C VAL A 52 1.21 15.76 -9.19
N ARG A 53 2.16 15.56 -10.10
CA ARG A 53 2.82 14.27 -10.26
C ARG A 53 3.65 13.95 -9.02
N GLY A 54 3.26 12.89 -8.32
CA GLY A 54 4.08 12.29 -7.29
C GLY A 54 4.95 11.18 -7.87
N LYS A 55 6.05 10.87 -7.19
CA LYS A 55 6.87 9.70 -7.47
C LYS A 55 6.82 8.78 -6.25
N TYR A 56 6.55 7.52 -6.50
CA TYR A 56 6.46 6.49 -5.46
C TYR A 56 7.25 5.27 -5.91
N ILE A 57 8.13 4.81 -5.02
CA ILE A 57 8.88 3.57 -5.18
C ILE A 57 8.58 2.73 -3.94
N SER A 58 8.22 1.47 -4.15
CA SER A 58 8.18 0.48 -3.08
C SER A 58 8.87 -0.82 -3.49
N VAL A 59 9.46 -1.46 -2.49
CA VAL A 59 9.89 -2.85 -2.55
C VAL A 59 9.27 -3.54 -1.34
N GLU A 60 8.53 -4.59 -1.61
CA GLU A 60 7.84 -5.39 -0.62
C GLU A 60 8.32 -6.84 -0.76
N TYR A 61 8.82 -7.41 0.32
CA TYR A 61 9.23 -8.81 0.40
C TYR A 61 8.30 -9.52 1.38
N ILE A 62 7.58 -10.51 0.87
CA ILE A 62 6.59 -11.28 1.61
C ILE A 62 7.12 -12.71 1.69
N HIS A 63 7.25 -13.26 2.90
CA HIS A 63 7.72 -14.63 3.06
C HIS A 63 7.12 -15.33 4.26
N GLU A 64 7.10 -16.65 4.18
CA GLU A 64 6.71 -17.51 5.28
C GLU A 64 7.84 -17.63 6.31
N LEU A 65 7.45 -17.72 7.58
CA LEU A 65 8.31 -18.00 8.73
C LEU A 65 8.25 -19.49 9.09
N GLU A 66 9.13 -19.94 9.97
CA GLU A 66 9.25 -21.35 10.37
C GLU A 66 8.01 -21.89 11.10
N ASP A 67 7.30 -21.01 11.79
CA ASP A 67 6.05 -21.31 12.50
C ASP A 67 4.80 -21.24 11.61
N GLY A 68 4.97 -20.96 10.32
CA GLY A 68 3.88 -20.79 9.36
C GLY A 68 3.24 -19.40 9.40
N GLU A 69 3.76 -18.45 10.18
CA GLU A 69 3.39 -17.05 10.06
C GLU A 69 3.96 -16.43 8.77
N VAL A 70 3.50 -15.22 8.43
CA VAL A 70 3.94 -14.49 7.24
C VAL A 70 4.48 -13.13 7.68
N GLU A 71 5.69 -12.82 7.25
CA GLU A 71 6.32 -11.52 7.43
C GLU A 71 6.28 -10.72 6.13
N ILE A 72 6.04 -9.41 6.26
CA ILE A 72 6.04 -8.46 5.15
C ILE A 72 7.04 -7.36 5.47
N PHE A 73 8.14 -7.33 4.74
CA PHE A 73 9.10 -6.24 4.75
C PHE A 73 8.73 -5.22 3.68
N THR A 74 8.51 -3.97 4.09
CA THR A 74 8.14 -2.88 3.19
C THR A 74 9.16 -1.76 3.26
N ALA A 75 9.80 -1.48 2.13
CA ALA A 75 10.65 -0.31 1.95
C ALA A 75 9.97 0.64 0.95
N VAL A 76 9.75 1.88 1.38
CA VAL A 76 9.04 2.89 0.58
C VAL A 76 9.83 4.19 0.54
N CYS A 77 9.90 4.77 -0.65
CA CYS A 77 10.37 6.13 -0.86
C CYS A 77 9.36 6.88 -1.72
N SER A 78 8.96 8.07 -1.28
CA SER A 78 7.96 8.88 -1.98
C SER A 78 8.39 10.34 -2.03
N ASP A 79 8.13 10.99 -3.15
CA ASP A 79 8.19 12.44 -3.30
C ASP A 79 6.84 12.92 -3.83
N ALA A 80 6.12 13.68 -3.00
CA ALA A 80 4.82 14.23 -3.37
C ALA A 80 4.91 15.29 -4.48
N GLY A 81 6.10 15.82 -4.77
CA GLY A 81 6.30 16.91 -5.71
C GLY A 81 5.62 18.23 -5.28
N GLY A 82 5.83 19.28 -6.06
CA GLY A 82 5.25 20.60 -5.81
C GLY A 82 5.72 21.22 -4.49
N ASN A 83 4.82 21.96 -3.84
CA ASN A 83 5.15 22.84 -2.71
C ASN A 83 4.85 22.26 -1.32
N ILE A 84 4.71 20.94 -1.16
CA ILE A 84 4.59 20.36 0.19
C ILE A 84 5.97 20.34 0.84
N PRO A 85 6.16 21.02 1.99
CA PRO A 85 7.43 20.98 2.71
C PRO A 85 7.83 19.55 3.06
N ARG A 86 9.11 19.21 2.84
CA ARG A 86 9.63 17.84 3.02
C ARG A 86 9.42 17.30 4.44
N TRP A 87 9.49 18.16 5.46
CA TRP A 87 9.26 17.76 6.85
C TRP A 87 7.83 17.28 7.09
N VAL A 88 6.82 17.84 6.40
CA VAL A 88 5.43 17.39 6.48
C VAL A 88 5.29 15.99 5.88
N GLN A 89 5.91 15.76 4.71
CA GLN A 89 5.92 14.46 4.06
C GLN A 89 6.56 13.41 4.96
N ASN A 90 7.77 13.68 5.45
CA ASN A 90 8.52 12.76 6.31
C ASN A 90 7.80 12.43 7.61
N MET A 91 7.08 13.39 8.21
CA MET A 91 6.31 13.16 9.43
C MET A 91 5.07 12.30 9.19
N ALA A 92 4.39 12.46 8.05
CA ALA A 92 3.15 11.75 7.77
C ALA A 92 3.36 10.32 7.24
N MET A 93 4.39 10.11 6.40
CA MET A 93 4.57 8.86 5.64
C MET A 93 4.63 7.59 6.51
N PRO A 94 5.42 7.50 7.60
CA PRO A 94 5.49 6.28 8.40
C PRO A 94 4.15 5.88 9.01
N GLY A 95 3.39 6.86 9.52
CA GLY A 95 2.07 6.61 10.10
C GLY A 95 1.03 6.16 9.07
N GLN A 96 1.08 6.71 7.86
CA GLN A 96 0.20 6.27 6.76
C GLN A 96 0.52 4.82 6.34
N ILE A 97 1.79 4.49 6.12
CA ILE A 97 2.23 3.13 5.75
C ILE A 97 1.78 2.11 6.79
N PHE A 98 1.98 2.40 8.08
CA PHE A 98 1.55 1.50 9.15
C PHE A 98 0.03 1.31 9.20
N ASN A 99 -0.73 2.40 9.07
CA ASN A 99 -2.20 2.33 9.08
C ASN A 99 -2.74 1.56 7.88
N ASP A 100 -2.14 1.71 6.70
CA ASP A 100 -2.56 1.00 5.50
C ASP A 100 -2.23 -0.50 5.59
N GLY A 101 -1.05 -0.85 6.09
CA GLY A 101 -0.68 -2.24 6.38
C GLY A 101 -1.67 -2.91 7.36
N LYS A 102 -2.02 -2.22 8.45
CA LYS A 102 -3.02 -2.72 9.42
C LYS A 102 -4.37 -2.99 8.75
N LYS A 103 -4.89 -2.03 7.98
CA LYS A 103 -6.17 -2.17 7.26
C LYS A 103 -6.12 -3.32 6.24
N PHE A 104 -5.00 -3.49 5.55
CA PHE A 104 -4.80 -4.59 4.60
C PHE A 104 -4.89 -5.96 5.30
N ILE A 105 -4.21 -6.14 6.43
CA ILE A 105 -4.27 -7.38 7.21
C ILE A 105 -5.67 -7.64 7.76
N GLU A 106 -6.36 -6.60 8.27
CA GLU A 106 -7.76 -6.72 8.70
C GLU A 106 -8.69 -7.14 7.55
N TYR A 107 -8.47 -6.59 6.35
CA TYR A 107 -9.21 -6.97 5.15
C TYR A 107 -8.97 -8.44 4.76
N LEU A 108 -7.73 -8.90 4.78
CA LEU A 108 -7.38 -10.30 4.49
C LEU A 108 -8.05 -11.26 5.48
N ARG A 109 -7.97 -10.98 6.78
CA ARG A 109 -8.61 -11.80 7.83
C ARG A 109 -10.11 -11.89 7.67
N LYS A 110 -10.78 -10.80 7.27
CA LYS A 110 -12.22 -10.83 6.97
C LYS A 110 -12.54 -11.72 5.77
N LYS A 111 -11.67 -11.72 4.76
CA LYS A 111 -11.85 -12.57 3.56
C LYS A 111 -11.55 -14.04 3.81
N SER A 112 -10.53 -14.39 4.58
CA SER A 112 -10.22 -15.80 4.90
C SER A 112 -11.36 -16.46 5.67
N VAL A 113 -11.93 -15.75 6.65
CA VAL A 113 -13.10 -16.22 7.42
C VAL A 113 -14.33 -16.41 6.52
N ALA A 114 -14.55 -15.51 5.54
CA ALA A 114 -15.63 -15.64 4.58
C ALA A 114 -15.45 -16.84 3.63
N ALA A 115 -14.22 -17.14 3.21
CA ALA A 115 -13.91 -18.29 2.36
C ALA A 115 -14.11 -19.63 3.09
N GLU A 116 -13.74 -19.71 4.37
CA GLU A 116 -13.97 -20.90 5.20
C GLU A 116 -15.45 -21.14 5.47
N THR A 117 -16.23 -20.08 5.72
CA THR A 117 -17.68 -20.16 5.96
C THR A 117 -18.45 -20.71 4.74
N VAL A 118 -17.97 -20.44 3.53
CA VAL A 118 -18.57 -20.97 2.29
C VAL A 118 -18.22 -22.44 2.07
N SER A 119 -17.00 -22.88 2.42
CA SER A 119 -16.59 -24.29 2.29
C SER A 119 -17.25 -25.24 3.31
N GLY A 120 -17.78 -24.72 4.42
CA GLY A 120 -18.47 -25.51 5.46
C GLY A 120 -19.95 -25.79 5.17
N GLY A 121 -20.51 -25.24 4.09
CA GLY A 121 -21.95 -25.32 3.76
C GLY A 121 -22.36 -26.50 2.87
N GLU A 122 -21.41 -27.19 2.21
CA GLU A 122 -21.69 -28.37 1.38
C GLU A 122 -21.37 -29.67 2.13
N LYS A 123 -22.17 -29.97 3.16
CA LYS A 123 -22.48 -31.36 3.53
C LYS A 123 -23.95 -31.44 3.89
N LYS A 124 -24.76 -31.86 2.92
CA LYS A 124 -26.05 -32.51 3.15
C LYS A 124 -26.19 -33.70 2.23
#